data_AF-A0A9P3AHZ8-F1
#
_entry.id   AF-A0A9P3AHZ8-F1
#
_cell.length_a   1.000
_cell.length_b   1.000
_cell.length_c   1.000
_cell.angle_alpha   90.00
_cell.angle_beta   90.00
_cell.angle_gamma   90.00
#
_symmetry.space_group_name_H-M   'P 1'
#
loop_
_entity.id
_entity.type
_entity.pdbx_description
1 polymer ?
#
loop_
_entity_poly.entity_id
_entity_poly.type
_entity_poly.pdbx_seq_one_letter_code
_entity_poly.pdbx_strand_id
1 'polypeptide(L)' 'MIRQLNALEAVAQRSVDLPQDPAQRYHLDYPRLVSDIVRIRQGLQDYLSPSRAQPRDPVDISGQYNVSGDHTP' A
#
# COMPACT_ATOMS: atom_id res chain seq x y z
N MET A 1 12.49 6.60 9.82
CA MET A 1 11.11 6.31 9.35
C MET A 1 11.05 5.99 7.85
N ILE A 2 11.47 6.88 6.94
CA ILE A 2 11.45 6.64 5.47
C ILE A 2 12.13 5.32 5.03
N ARG A 3 13.23 4.93 5.69
CA ARG A 3 13.94 3.68 5.36
C ARG A 3 13.08 2.42 5.55
N GLN A 4 12.21 2.39 6.55
CA GLN A 4 11.31 1.26 6.79
C GLN A 4 10.22 1.20 5.72
N LEU A 5 9.67 2.36 5.32
CA LEU A 5 8.69 2.44 4.25
C LEU A 5 9.27 2.01 2.90
N ASN A 6 10.53 2.35 2.62
CA ASN A 6 11.21 1.91 1.40
C ASN A 6 11.47 0.40 1.39
N ALA A 7 11.85 -0.18 2.53
CA ALA A 7 12.02 -1.63 2.64
C ALA A 7 10.68 -2.36 2.43
N LEU A 8 9.60 -1.83 3.01
CA LEU A 8 8.25 -2.37 2.85
C LEU A 8 7.78 -2.30 1.39
N GLU A 9 7.97 -1.16 0.73
CA GLU A 9 7.64 -1.00 -0.70
C GLU A 9 8.42 -2.00 -1.56
N ALA A 10 9.73 -2.14 -1.33
CA ALA A 10 10.55 -3.04 -2.12
C ALA A 10 10.11 -4.51 -1.98
N VAL A 11 9.68 -4.91 -0.78
CA VAL A 11 9.11 -6.25 -0.54
C VAL A 11 7.75 -6.37 -1.23
N ALA A 12 6.84 -5.41 -1.03
CA ALA A 12 5.50 -5.45 -1.62
C ALA A 12 5.55 -5.48 -3.16
N GLN A 13 6.42 -4.68 -3.77
CA GLN A 13 6.60 -4.61 -5.23
C GLN A 13 7.11 -5.93 -5.80
N ARG A 14 8.06 -6.59 -5.13
CA ARG A 14 8.56 -7.91 -5.54
C ARG A 14 7.48 -8.98 -5.42
N SER A 15 6.57 -8.82 -4.45
CA SER A 15 5.50 -9.78 -4.21
C SER A 15 4.34 -9.70 -5.18
N VAL A 16 4.19 -8.60 -5.93
CA VAL A 16 3.19 -8.48 -7.01
C VAL A 16 3.40 -9.56 -8.07
N ASP A 17 4.66 -9.87 -8.39
CA ASP A 17 5.03 -10.82 -9.44
C ASP A 17 5.16 -12.26 -8.92
N LEU A 18 5.00 -12.49 -7.61
CA LEU A 18 5.09 -13.83 -7.05
C LEU A 18 3.85 -14.66 -7.43
N PRO A 19 4.03 -15.92 -7.84
CA PRO A 19 2.91 -16.85 -8.02
C PRO A 19 2.09 -16.94 -6.74
N GLN A 20 0.77 -16.80 -6.88
CA GLN A 20 -0.15 -17.03 -5.77
C GLN A 20 -0.41 -18.53 -5.64
N ASP A 21 -0.34 -19.06 -4.42
CA ASP A 21 -0.66 -20.46 -4.16
C ASP A 21 -2.17 -20.68 -4.27
N PRO A 22 -2.68 -21.45 -5.25
CA PRO A 22 -4.11 -21.68 -5.40
C PRO A 22 -4.74 -22.43 -4.21
N ALA A 23 -3.95 -23.08 -3.36
CA ALA A 23 -4.43 -23.73 -2.14
C ALA A 23 -4.60 -22.75 -0.95
N GLN A 24 -4.07 -21.54 -1.07
CA GLN A 24 -4.12 -20.55 0.00
C GLN A 24 -5.46 -19.80 -0.05
N ARG A 25 -6.16 -19.77 1.10
CA ARG A 25 -7.53 -19.24 1.18
C ARG A 25 -7.58 -17.71 1.21
N TYR A 26 -6.50 -17.10 1.66
CA TYR A 26 -6.36 -15.66 1.84
C TYR A 26 -5.00 -15.20 1.33
N HIS A 27 -5.04 -14.21 0.45
CA HIS A 27 -3.85 -13.59 -0.12
C HIS A 27 -3.82 -12.11 0.22
N LEU A 28 -2.61 -11.54 0.22
CA LEU A 28 -2.45 -10.11 0.36
C LEU A 28 -2.57 -9.45 -1.01
N ASP A 29 -3.41 -8.42 -1.12
CA ASP A 29 -3.52 -7.55 -2.29
C ASP A 29 -2.27 -6.66 -2.38
N TYR A 30 -1.19 -7.23 -2.90
CA TYR A 30 0.08 -6.53 -3.08
C TYR A 30 -0.06 -5.29 -3.99
N PRO A 31 -0.79 -5.33 -5.13
CA PRO A 31 -1.03 -4.13 -5.95
C PRO A 31 -1.68 -2.97 -5.17
N ARG A 32 -2.70 -3.27 -4.36
CA ARG A 32 -3.36 -2.27 -3.51
C ARG A 32 -2.40 -1.76 -2.42
N LEU A 33 -1.68 -2.66 -1.76
CA LEU A 33 -0.70 -2.30 -0.74
C LEU A 33 0.41 -1.38 -1.28
N VAL A 34 0.93 -1.66 -2.48
CA VAL A 34 1.92 -0.80 -3.15
C VAL A 34 1.36 0.60 -3.37
N SER A 35 0.13 0.69 -3.88
CA SER A 35 -0.54 1.98 -4.13
C SER A 35 -0.70 2.80 -2.85
N ASP A 36 -1.09 2.14 -1.75
CA ASP A 36 -1.28 2.79 -0.45
C ASP A 36 0.05 3.21 0.19
N ILE A 37 1.13 2.44 0.02
CA ILE A 37 2.49 2.83 0.45
C ILE A 37 2.96 4.11 -0.28
N VAL A 38 2.69 4.23 -1.58
CA VAL A 38 3.01 5.45 -2.34
C VAL A 38 2.24 6.66 -1.80
N ARG A 39 0.96 6.48 -1.46
CA ARG A 39 0.12 7.52 -0.86
C ARG A 39 0.66 7.96 0.51
N ILE A 40 1.03 7.03 1.37
CA ILE A 40 1.65 7.31 2.68
C ILE A 40 2.95 8.10 2.50
N ARG A 41 3.79 7.69 1.53
CA ARG A 41 5.03 8.40 1.22
C ARG A 41 4.78 9.84 0.82
N GLN A 42 3.78 10.09 -0.04
CA GLN A 42 3.44 11.45 -0.46
C GLN A 42 2.95 12.29 0.72
N GLY A 43 2.05 11.73 1.55
CA GLY A 43 1.56 12.43 2.73
C GLY A 43 2.66 12.78 3.72
N LEU A 44 3.64 11.89 3.92
CA LEU A 44 4.80 12.17 4.78
C LEU A 44 5.72 13.24 4.18
N GLN A 45 5.95 13.23 2.86
CA GLN A 45 6.73 14.28 2.18
C GLN A 45 6.05 15.64 2.29
N ASP A 46 4.74 15.69 2.07
CA ASP A 46 3.92 16.90 2.19
C ASP A 46 3.93 17.44 3.63
N TYR A 47 3.90 16.55 4.63
CA TYR A 47 3.99 16.92 6.04
C TYR A 47 5.38 17.48 6.42
N LEU A 48 6.45 16.84 5.95
CA LEU A 48 7.83 17.21 6.29
C LEU A 48 8.37 18.40 5.47
N SER A 49 7.75 18.69 4.33
CA SER A 49 8.09 19.83 3.47
C SER A 49 7.00 20.89 3.59
N PRO A 50 7.00 21.74 4.63
CA PRO A 50 5.91 22.65 4.89
C PRO A 50 5.85 23.72 3.79
N SER A 51 5.09 23.43 2.74
CA SER A 51 4.44 24.47 1.95
C SER A 51 3.23 24.94 2.77
N ARG A 52 2.98 26.25 2.84
CA ARG A 52 1.79 26.83 3.50
C ARG A 52 0.49 26.50 2.75
N ALA A 53 0.32 25.29 2.28
CA ALA A 53 -0.94 24.78 1.76
C ALA A 53 -1.70 24.15 2.93
N GLN A 54 -2.99 24.46 3.06
CA GLN A 54 -3.89 23.75 3.96
C GLN A 54 -3.73 22.23 3.81
N PRO A 55 -4.01 21.44 4.88
CA PRO A 55 -3.96 19.99 4.83
C PRO A 55 -4.68 19.49 3.57
N ARG A 56 -3.94 18.85 2.67
CA ARG A 56 -4.54 18.28 1.46
C ARG A 56 -5.41 17.09 1.87
N ASP A 57 -6.50 16.94 1.12
CA ASP A 57 -7.57 15.97 1.29
C ASP A 57 -7.02 14.62 1.81
N PRO A 58 -7.47 14.13 2.98
CA PRO A 58 -7.02 12.85 3.51
C PRO A 58 -7.55 11.77 2.59
N VAL A 59 -6.76 11.40 1.59
CA VAL A 59 -7.21 10.33 0.71
C VAL A 59 -7.16 9.03 1.49
N ASP A 60 -8.26 8.30 1.41
CA ASP A 60 -8.44 7.05 2.12
C ASP A 60 -7.33 6.05 1.78
N ILE A 61 -6.77 5.45 2.83
CA ILE A 61 -5.83 4.34 2.76
C ILE A 61 -6.63 3.14 3.21
N SER A 62 -6.65 2.08 2.42
CA SER A 62 -7.44 0.93 2.79
C SER A 62 -6.88 0.24 4.03
N GLY A 63 -7.77 -0.28 4.88
CA GLY A 63 -7.43 -1.30 5.87
C GLY A 63 -7.65 -2.73 5.38
N GLN A 64 -8.13 -2.91 4.15
CA GLN A 64 -8.63 -4.18 3.62
C GLN A 64 -7.74 -4.65 2.46
N TYR A 65 -6.69 -5.38 2.81
CA TYR A 65 -5.76 -5.98 1.85
C TYR A 65 -5.96 -7.49 1.67
N ASN A 66 -6.97 -8.07 2.31
CA ASN A 66 -7.23 -9.50 2.20
C ASN A 66 -8.07 -9.77 0.94
N VAL A 67 -7.51 -10.57 0.03
CA VAL A 67 -8.25 -11.17 -1.09
C VAL A 67 -8.56 -12.61 -0.70
N SER A 68 -9.82 -12.89 -0.41
CA SER A 68 -10.32 -14.27 -0.36
C SER A 68 -10.45 -14.80 -1.78
N GLY A 69 -10.09 -16.08 -2.00
CA GLY A 69 -10.17 -16.76 -3.30
C GLY A 69 -11.57 -16.92 -3.90
N ASP A 70 -12.55 -16.17 -3.39
CA ASP A 70 -13.92 -16.11 -3.86
C ASP A 70 -14.33 -14.63 -3.88
N HIS A 71 -13.86 -13.90 -4.90
CA HIS A 71 -14.46 -12.61 -5.24
C HIS A 71 -15.73 -12.89 -6.05
N THR A 72 -16.82 -13.21 -5.37
CA THR A 72 -18.15 -13.02 -5.94
C THR A 72 -18.51 -11.52 -5.77
N PRO A 73 -18.90 -10.81 -6.84
CA PRO A 73 -19.18 -9.37 -6.81
C PRO A 73 -20.40 -8.99 -5.95
#